data_AF-A0A521STI9-F1
#
_entry.id   AF-A0A521STI9-F1
#
_cell.length_a   1.000
_cell.length_b   1.000
_cell.length_c   1.000
_cell.angle_alpha   90.00
_cell.angle_beta   90.00
_cell.angle_gamma   90.00
#
_symmetry.space_group_name_H-M   'P 1'
#
loop_
_entity.id
_entity.type
_entity.pdbx_description
1 polymer ?
#
loop_
_entity_poly.entity_id
_entity_poly.type
_entity_poly.pdbx_seq_one_letter_code
_entity_poly.pdbx_strand_id
1 'polypeptide(L)'
;MKAIVGLSVSSLVIAGLIIVAPACGKRGPPLPPLRPAPVAVGDLSVTRRADSVTVRFTPPRTNQDGSEPLLLDHIDIYAMTLAPDAAPPFAEALRVEANRVARLTPADPAAAMAFTDTVPASASIRYYQVVPYANRTRAGAASPLVTVPLETTPAPPQDAAVTYDEQTLTLTWTAVASAPGYFVYRVGAPTTKDAPLHAARLTTTKFAQPVVFGERACFVVRSVQGTAPLAVESAPSAEACVTPADTFPPPAPSGLVALASPGSINLSWDAVTAADLAGYLVLRGEGSGDRLQPLMTSPVTGTSFNDDTAKAGVRYFYAVVAVDKAVPANRSKESNRV
;
A
#
# COMPACT_ATOMS: atom_id res chain seq x y z
N MET A 1 49.40 -33.51 67.64
CA MET A 1 49.92 -34.09 68.91
C MET A 1 49.11 -33.48 70.05
N LYS A 2 48.46 -34.33 70.87
CA LYS A 2 47.96 -34.10 72.26
C LYS A 2 46.98 -32.92 72.51
N ALA A 3 45.72 -33.20 72.82
CA ALA A 3 45.15 -33.52 74.15
C ALA A 3 44.65 -32.24 74.87
N ILE A 4 43.31 -32.06 74.96
CA ILE A 4 42.48 -32.22 76.17
C ILE A 4 43.02 -31.44 77.38
N VAL A 5 42.29 -30.41 77.84
CA VAL A 5 41.83 -30.22 79.24
C VAL A 5 40.60 -29.30 79.22
N GLY A 6 39.53 -29.68 79.93
CA GLY A 6 38.32 -28.87 80.12
C GLY A 6 38.26 -28.14 81.47
N LEU A 7 37.15 -27.41 81.66
CA LEU A 7 36.50 -26.81 82.86
C LEU A 7 36.04 -25.39 82.44
N SER A 8 34.97 -24.74 82.91
CA SER A 8 33.84 -25.04 83.79
C SER A 8 32.91 -23.79 83.71
N VAL A 9 31.60 -24.01 83.55
CA VAL A 9 30.42 -23.23 84.01
C VAL A 9 30.50 -21.69 84.08
N SER A 10 29.58 -21.00 83.40
CA SER A 10 28.78 -19.89 83.97
C SER A 10 27.56 -19.57 83.10
N SER A 11 26.38 -19.78 83.66
CA SER A 11 25.08 -19.47 83.12
C SER A 11 24.85 -17.95 83.04
N LEU A 12 24.35 -17.45 81.91
CA LEU A 12 23.63 -16.17 81.87
C LEU A 12 22.41 -16.33 80.96
N VAL A 13 21.24 -16.46 81.58
CA VAL A 13 19.93 -16.48 80.91
C VAL A 13 19.57 -15.04 80.56
N ILE A 14 19.58 -14.69 79.27
CA ILE A 14 19.04 -13.41 78.78
C ILE A 14 17.56 -13.66 78.43
N ALA A 15 16.67 -13.22 79.32
CA ALA A 15 15.23 -13.20 79.06
C ALA A 15 14.91 -12.10 78.03
N GLY A 16 14.58 -12.49 76.81
CA GLY A 16 14.11 -11.59 75.76
C GLY A 16 12.68 -11.12 76.02
N LEU A 17 12.50 -9.80 76.17
CA LEU A 17 11.19 -9.16 76.34
C LEU A 17 10.51 -9.02 74.96
N ILE A 18 9.61 -9.94 74.62
CA ILE A 18 8.75 -9.84 73.42
C ILE A 18 7.58 -8.92 73.76
N ILE A 19 7.58 -7.71 73.19
CA ILE A 19 6.47 -6.76 73.26
C ILE A 19 5.43 -7.17 72.22
N VAL A 20 4.35 -7.82 72.65
CA VAL A 20 3.17 -8.11 71.81
C VAL A 20 2.27 -6.87 71.81
N ALA A 21 2.37 -6.03 70.79
CA ALA A 21 1.41 -4.95 70.59
C ALA A 21 0.07 -5.54 70.08
N PRO A 22 -1.08 -5.24 70.71
CA PRO A 22 -2.37 -5.65 70.19
C PRO A 22 -2.70 -4.84 68.93
N ALA A 23 -2.47 -5.43 67.76
CA ALA A 23 -2.90 -4.85 66.49
C ALA A 23 -4.42 -5.02 66.34
N CYS A 24 -5.18 -4.05 66.83
CA CYS A 24 -6.59 -3.89 66.47
C CYS A 24 -6.70 -3.55 64.98
N GLY A 25 -6.77 -4.55 64.11
CA GLY A 25 -7.19 -4.37 62.73
C GLY A 25 -8.66 -3.92 62.70
N LYS A 26 -8.91 -2.61 62.67
CA LYS A 26 -10.26 -2.09 62.38
C LYS A 26 -10.65 -2.59 60.99
N ARG A 27 -11.65 -3.46 60.88
CA ARG A 27 -12.38 -3.65 59.62
C ARG A 27 -12.99 -2.30 59.27
N GLY A 28 -12.47 -1.67 58.22
CA GLY A 28 -13.14 -0.52 57.60
C GLY A 28 -14.56 -0.93 57.19
N PRO A 29 -15.48 0.05 57.03
CA PRO A 29 -16.80 -0.24 56.48
C PRO A 29 -16.64 -1.02 55.15
N PRO A 30 -17.49 -2.03 54.89
CA PRO A 30 -17.42 -2.77 53.65
C PRO A 30 -17.51 -1.79 52.48
N LEU A 31 -16.57 -1.90 51.54
CA LEU A 31 -16.62 -1.09 50.32
C LEU A 31 -17.95 -1.40 49.61
N PRO A 32 -18.69 -0.38 49.16
CA PRO A 32 -19.87 -0.60 48.33
C PRO A 32 -19.48 -1.51 47.16
N PRO A 33 -20.32 -2.51 46.80
CA PRO A 33 -20.04 -3.36 45.66
C PRO A 33 -19.80 -2.49 44.43
N LEU A 34 -18.57 -2.51 43.92
CA LEU A 34 -18.24 -1.86 42.66
C LEU A 34 -19.08 -2.55 41.59
N ARG A 35 -19.91 -1.76 40.91
CA ARG A 35 -20.69 -2.22 39.77
C ARG A 35 -19.91 -1.82 38.53
N PRO A 36 -19.16 -2.76 37.94
CA PRO A 36 -18.22 -2.43 36.89
C PRO A 36 -18.99 -2.00 35.63
N ALA A 37 -18.40 -1.08 34.88
CA ALA A 37 -18.99 -0.50 33.68
C ALA A 37 -18.37 -1.16 32.43
N PRO A 38 -19.08 -1.23 31.29
CA PRO A 38 -18.55 -1.84 30.09
C PRO A 38 -17.27 -1.17 29.57
N VAL A 39 -16.35 -1.96 29.01
CA VAL A 39 -15.21 -1.45 28.24
C VAL A 39 -15.67 -0.82 26.92
N ALA A 40 -14.84 0.04 26.33
CA ALA A 40 -15.14 0.65 25.04
C ALA A 40 -15.18 -0.39 23.91
N VAL A 41 -15.97 -0.08 22.88
CA VAL A 41 -15.91 -0.79 21.60
C VAL A 41 -14.54 -0.55 20.97
N GLY A 42 -13.81 -1.62 20.66
CA GLY A 42 -12.44 -1.55 20.15
C GLY A 42 -12.30 -1.56 18.63
N ASP A 43 -13.33 -2.03 17.91
CA ASP A 43 -13.29 -2.30 16.46
C ASP A 43 -14.23 -1.39 15.66
N LEU A 44 -14.52 -0.18 16.18
CA LEU A 44 -15.41 0.77 15.52
C LEU A 44 -14.90 1.15 14.13
N SER A 45 -15.70 0.85 13.10
CA SER A 45 -15.45 1.25 11.72
C SER A 45 -16.63 2.07 11.20
N VAL A 46 -16.34 3.24 10.64
CA VAL A 46 -17.34 4.11 10.02
C VAL A 46 -16.94 4.37 8.57
N THR A 47 -17.83 4.03 7.66
CA THR A 47 -17.58 4.16 6.21
C THR A 47 -18.72 4.91 5.55
N ARG A 48 -18.40 5.85 4.67
CA ARG A 48 -19.39 6.60 3.90
C ARG A 48 -19.40 6.15 2.44
N ARG A 49 -20.59 5.98 1.89
CA ARG A 49 -20.86 5.78 0.46
C ARG A 49 -22.02 6.69 0.06
N ALA A 50 -21.75 7.67 -0.80
CA ALA A 50 -22.71 8.71 -1.16
C ALA A 50 -23.30 9.43 0.08
N ASP A 51 -24.61 9.38 0.28
CA ASP A 51 -25.34 9.94 1.43
C ASP A 51 -25.53 8.94 2.57
N SER A 52 -25.01 7.71 2.45
CA SER A 52 -25.15 6.68 3.47
C SER A 52 -23.84 6.49 4.24
N VAL A 53 -23.91 6.62 5.57
CA VAL A 53 -22.82 6.31 6.48
C VAL A 53 -23.15 5.02 7.23
N THR A 54 -22.30 4.01 7.08
CA THR A 54 -22.42 2.74 7.79
C THR A 54 -21.45 2.70 8.95
N VAL A 55 -21.99 2.58 10.16
CA VAL A 55 -21.28 2.38 11.43
C VAL A 55 -21.30 0.88 11.76
N ARG A 56 -20.14 0.25 11.94
CA ARG A 56 -20.00 -1.17 12.32
C ARG A 56 -19.10 -1.34 13.53
N PHE A 57 -19.44 -2.31 14.38
CA PHE A 57 -18.66 -2.68 15.55
C PHE A 57 -19.12 -4.01 16.14
N THR A 58 -18.33 -4.57 17.05
CA THR A 58 -18.69 -5.71 17.88
C THR A 58 -18.96 -5.26 19.32
N PRO A 59 -20.06 -5.72 19.97
CA PRO A 59 -20.31 -5.41 21.37
C PRO A 59 -19.15 -5.85 22.28
N PRO A 60 -18.79 -5.07 23.32
CA PRO A 60 -17.81 -5.49 24.30
C PRO A 60 -18.30 -6.72 25.06
N ARG A 61 -17.36 -7.52 25.58
CA ARG A 61 -17.67 -8.72 26.39
C ARG A 61 -17.30 -8.59 27.86
N THR A 62 -16.41 -7.65 28.17
CA THR A 62 -15.87 -7.44 29.51
C THR A 62 -16.25 -6.06 30.03
N ASN A 63 -16.20 -5.92 31.35
CA ASN A 63 -16.17 -4.61 31.96
C ASN A 63 -14.78 -3.98 31.88
N GLN A 64 -14.66 -2.69 32.22
CA GLN A 64 -13.39 -1.96 32.22
C GLN A 64 -12.33 -2.53 33.17
N ASP A 65 -12.75 -3.23 34.22
CA ASP A 65 -11.87 -3.93 35.16
C ASP A 65 -11.51 -5.36 34.68
N GLY A 66 -11.97 -5.74 33.48
CA GLY A 66 -11.78 -7.07 32.90
C GLY A 66 -12.75 -8.14 33.41
N SER A 67 -13.67 -7.81 34.31
CA SER A 67 -14.61 -8.78 34.87
C SER A 67 -15.69 -9.23 33.87
N GLU A 68 -16.18 -10.45 34.06
CA GLU A 68 -17.27 -11.10 33.32
C GLU A 68 -18.27 -11.75 34.30
N PRO A 69 -19.55 -11.95 33.91
CA PRO A 69 -20.14 -11.55 32.64
C PRO A 69 -20.49 -10.06 32.59
N LEU A 70 -20.29 -9.43 31.43
CA LEU A 70 -20.81 -8.10 31.17
C LEU A 70 -22.34 -8.15 30.99
N LEU A 71 -23.08 -7.45 31.85
CA LEU A 71 -24.52 -7.25 31.71
C LEU A 71 -24.82 -6.08 30.78
N LEU A 72 -24.47 -6.23 29.50
CA LEU A 72 -24.72 -5.24 28.47
C LEU A 72 -26.24 -5.12 28.23
N ASP A 73 -26.76 -3.90 28.33
CA ASP A 73 -28.19 -3.60 28.16
C ASP A 73 -28.45 -3.07 26.75
N HIS A 74 -27.72 -2.02 26.34
CA HIS A 74 -27.79 -1.46 25.00
C HIS A 74 -26.50 -0.72 24.65
N ILE A 75 -26.39 -0.29 23.41
CA ILE A 75 -25.31 0.54 22.89
C ILE A 75 -25.94 1.77 22.23
N ASP A 76 -25.56 2.95 22.68
CA ASP A 76 -25.97 4.21 22.06
C ASP A 76 -24.92 4.66 21.05
N ILE A 77 -25.39 5.12 19.90
CA ILE A 77 -24.59 5.73 18.85
C ILE A 77 -24.95 7.21 18.83
N TYR A 78 -23.95 8.06 19.05
CA TYR A 78 -24.08 9.50 19.00
C TYR A 78 -23.43 10.04 17.75
N ALA A 79 -24.07 11.02 17.12
CA ALA A 79 -23.48 11.77 16.03
C ALA A 79 -23.76 13.26 16.13
N MET A 80 -22.80 14.07 15.68
CA MET A 80 -22.95 15.52 15.58
C MET A 80 -22.33 15.99 14.27
N THR A 81 -23.03 16.86 13.56
CA THR A 81 -22.51 17.50 12.35
C THR A 81 -22.07 18.91 12.69
N LEU A 82 -20.82 19.24 12.39
CA LEU A 82 -20.25 20.58 12.60
C LEU A 82 -19.65 21.11 11.30
N ALA A 83 -19.51 22.44 11.23
CA ALA A 83 -18.76 23.08 10.16
C ALA A 83 -17.28 22.60 10.16
N PRO A 84 -16.58 22.60 9.01
CA PRO A 84 -15.23 22.03 8.92
C PRO A 84 -14.18 22.78 9.76
N ASP A 85 -14.42 24.07 10.03
CA ASP A 85 -13.58 24.96 10.83
C ASP A 85 -13.96 25.01 12.31
N ALA A 86 -15.07 24.36 12.70
CA ALA A 86 -15.47 24.27 14.09
C ALA A 86 -14.52 23.36 14.89
N ALA A 87 -14.26 23.72 16.14
CA ALA A 87 -13.52 22.85 17.05
C ALA A 87 -14.24 21.49 17.18
N PRO A 88 -13.51 20.36 17.17
CA PRO A 88 -14.10 19.06 17.41
C PRO A 88 -14.91 19.04 18.71
N PRO A 89 -16.07 18.36 18.75
CA PRO A 89 -16.91 18.38 19.93
C PRO A 89 -16.19 17.65 21.06
N PHE A 90 -16.27 18.22 22.27
CA PHE A 90 -15.93 17.46 23.47
C PHE A 90 -16.85 16.24 23.57
N ALA A 91 -16.32 15.10 24.02
CA ALA A 91 -17.08 13.86 24.11
C ALA A 91 -18.37 14.02 24.93
N GLU A 92 -18.37 14.85 25.97
CA GLU A 92 -19.57 15.14 26.76
C GLU A 92 -20.63 15.94 26.00
N ALA A 93 -20.22 16.91 25.17
CA ALA A 93 -21.13 17.67 24.33
C ALA A 93 -21.74 16.82 23.21
N LEU A 94 -21.01 15.82 22.73
CA LEU A 94 -21.52 14.84 21.76
C LEU A 94 -22.53 13.87 22.40
N ARG A 95 -22.25 13.37 23.61
CA ARG A 95 -23.03 12.31 24.28
C ARG A 95 -24.26 12.85 25.04
N VAL A 96 -25.06 13.68 24.37
CA VAL A 96 -26.37 14.15 24.87
C VAL A 96 -27.50 13.54 24.06
N GLU A 97 -28.69 13.50 24.66
CA GLU A 97 -29.88 12.90 24.07
C GLU A 97 -30.18 13.41 22.65
N ALA A 98 -30.03 14.71 22.43
CA ALA A 98 -30.30 15.36 21.15
C ALA A 98 -29.40 14.86 20.00
N ASN A 99 -28.24 14.28 20.31
CA ASN A 99 -27.28 13.78 19.34
C ASN A 99 -27.31 12.25 19.22
N ARG A 100 -28.18 11.54 19.96
CA ARG A 100 -28.27 10.09 19.84
C ARG A 100 -28.98 9.73 18.53
N VAL A 101 -28.26 9.15 17.59
CA VAL A 101 -28.78 8.73 16.29
C VAL A 101 -29.31 7.30 16.31
N ALA A 102 -28.85 6.46 17.24
CA ALA A 102 -29.40 5.13 17.44
C ALA A 102 -29.19 4.62 18.87
N ARG A 103 -30.09 3.72 19.28
CA ARG A 103 -29.90 2.83 20.43
C ARG A 103 -30.10 1.40 19.94
N LEU A 104 -29.06 0.59 20.03
CA LEU A 104 -29.09 -0.80 19.61
C LEU A 104 -29.07 -1.72 20.83
N THR A 105 -29.95 -2.71 20.85
CA THR A 105 -29.96 -3.76 21.89
C THR A 105 -29.35 -5.02 21.26
N PRO A 106 -28.21 -5.52 21.76
CA PRO A 106 -27.60 -6.73 21.22
C PRO A 106 -28.50 -7.94 21.46
N ALA A 107 -28.93 -8.61 20.39
CA ALA A 107 -29.62 -9.89 20.50
C ALA A 107 -28.65 -11.03 20.86
N ASP A 108 -27.41 -10.91 20.38
CA ASP A 108 -26.27 -11.78 20.70
C ASP A 108 -25.07 -10.87 21.06
N PRO A 109 -24.49 -10.98 22.28
CA PRO A 109 -23.34 -10.18 22.69
C PRO A 109 -22.06 -10.43 21.89
N ALA A 110 -22.01 -11.48 21.07
CA ALA A 110 -20.89 -11.81 20.20
C ALA A 110 -21.06 -11.34 18.75
N ALA A 111 -22.28 -10.96 18.34
CA ALA A 111 -22.57 -10.65 16.94
C ALA A 111 -22.22 -9.19 16.60
N ALA A 112 -21.54 -9.00 15.47
CA ALA A 112 -21.28 -7.67 14.94
C ALA A 112 -22.60 -6.94 14.68
N MET A 113 -22.63 -5.66 15.05
CA MET A 113 -23.77 -4.78 14.88
C MET A 113 -23.47 -3.74 13.79
N ALA A 114 -24.53 -3.27 13.13
CA ALA A 114 -24.45 -2.21 12.15
C ALA A 114 -25.60 -1.22 12.30
N PHE A 115 -25.30 0.05 12.05
CA PHE A 115 -26.28 1.12 11.91
C PHE A 115 -25.98 1.91 10.65
N THR A 116 -27.04 2.32 9.96
CA THR A 116 -26.95 3.16 8.77
C THR A 116 -27.56 4.52 9.07
N ASP A 117 -26.75 5.55 8.91
CA ASP A 117 -27.14 6.95 9.03
C ASP A 117 -27.22 7.57 7.63
N THR A 118 -28.35 8.20 7.30
CA THR A 118 -28.53 8.89 6.02
C THR A 118 -28.26 10.37 6.23
N VAL A 119 -27.22 10.87 5.58
CA VAL A 119 -26.67 12.20 5.80
C VAL A 119 -26.48 12.90 4.45
N PRO A 120 -27.13 14.05 4.21
CA PRO A 120 -26.97 14.75 2.95
C PRO A 120 -25.53 15.24 2.78
N ALA A 121 -25.08 15.33 1.52
CA ALA A 121 -23.79 15.90 1.23
C ALA A 121 -23.77 17.41 1.59
N SER A 122 -22.78 17.82 2.36
CA SER A 122 -22.57 19.21 2.78
C SER A 122 -21.10 19.48 3.06
N ALA A 123 -20.68 20.75 3.04
CA ALA A 123 -19.36 21.13 3.53
C ALA A 123 -19.35 21.09 5.07
N SER A 124 -19.37 19.89 5.65
CA SER A 124 -19.43 19.67 7.10
C SER A 124 -18.79 18.34 7.47
N ILE A 125 -18.41 18.20 8.73
CA ILE A 125 -17.85 16.97 9.28
C ILE A 125 -18.91 16.36 10.19
N ARG A 126 -19.16 15.06 10.04
CA ARG A 126 -19.96 14.28 10.99
C ARG A 126 -19.07 13.48 11.91
N TYR A 127 -19.25 13.67 13.21
CA TYR A 127 -18.52 12.98 14.25
C TYR A 127 -19.39 11.84 14.78
N TYR A 128 -18.82 10.65 14.96
CA TYR A 128 -19.49 9.50 15.56
C TYR A 128 -18.75 9.02 16.81
N GLN A 129 -19.53 8.62 17.81
CA GLN A 129 -19.03 7.94 18.99
C GLN A 129 -20.03 6.89 19.47
N VAL A 130 -19.53 5.73 19.88
CA VAL A 130 -20.33 4.60 20.35
C VAL A 130 -20.10 4.40 21.85
N VAL A 131 -21.18 4.23 22.61
CA VAL A 131 -21.13 4.07 24.07
C VAL A 131 -21.97 2.87 24.50
N PRO A 132 -21.36 1.82 25.07
CA PRO A 132 -22.09 0.70 25.65
C PRO A 132 -22.68 1.07 27.02
N TYR A 133 -23.84 0.53 27.37
CA TYR A 133 -24.51 0.75 28.64
C TYR A 133 -24.83 -0.58 29.33
N ALA A 134 -24.54 -0.66 30.63
CA ALA A 134 -24.97 -1.76 31.47
C ALA A 134 -26.16 -1.36 32.35
N ASN A 135 -27.07 -2.30 32.62
CA ASN A 135 -28.20 -2.10 33.53
C ASN A 135 -28.98 -0.78 33.29
N ARG A 136 -29.28 -0.48 32.01
CA ARG A 136 -30.02 0.69 31.48
C ARG A 136 -29.39 2.07 31.61
N THR A 137 -28.61 2.36 32.65
CA THR A 137 -28.14 3.75 32.91
C THR A 137 -26.64 3.88 33.08
N ARG A 138 -25.92 2.77 33.24
CA ARG A 138 -24.47 2.81 33.49
C ARG A 138 -23.71 2.86 32.19
N ALA A 139 -23.31 4.05 31.78
CA ALA A 139 -22.43 4.24 30.64
C ALA A 139 -21.07 3.56 30.87
N GLY A 140 -20.61 2.83 29.87
CA GLY A 140 -19.25 2.32 29.75
C GLY A 140 -18.30 3.36 29.15
N ALA A 141 -17.10 2.90 28.81
CA ALA A 141 -16.13 3.76 28.14
C ALA A 141 -16.59 4.02 26.70
N ALA A 142 -16.47 5.27 26.26
CA ALA A 142 -16.81 5.63 24.90
C ALA A 142 -15.73 5.16 23.92
N SER A 143 -16.12 4.84 22.68
CA SER A 143 -15.15 4.63 21.60
C SER A 143 -14.32 5.90 21.34
N PRO A 144 -13.17 5.78 20.65
CA PRO A 144 -12.56 6.93 19.99
C PRO A 144 -13.57 7.65 19.08
N LEU A 145 -13.37 8.96 18.91
CA LEU A 145 -14.17 9.78 18.00
C LEU A 145 -13.78 9.44 16.57
N VAL A 146 -14.78 9.12 15.73
CA VAL A 146 -14.55 8.87 14.30
C VAL A 146 -15.16 10.00 13.49
N THR A 147 -14.38 10.59 12.60
CA THR A 147 -14.80 11.72 11.76
C THR A 147 -15.13 11.26 10.35
N VAL A 148 -16.26 11.72 9.82
CA VAL A 148 -16.72 11.44 8.46
C VAL A 148 -16.94 12.76 7.72
N PRO A 149 -16.10 13.10 6.74
CA PRO A 149 -16.36 14.22 5.85
C PRO A 149 -17.66 14.01 5.06
N LEU A 150 -18.56 15.01 5.08
CA LEU A 150 -19.83 14.99 4.35
C LEU A 150 -19.76 15.69 2.99
N GLU A 151 -18.57 16.15 2.58
CA GLU A 151 -18.41 16.88 1.33
C GLU A 151 -18.99 16.10 0.14
N THR A 152 -19.48 16.83 -0.86
CA THR A 152 -19.83 16.23 -2.14
C THR A 152 -18.60 15.53 -2.70
N THR A 153 -18.73 14.27 -3.13
CA THR A 153 -17.64 13.60 -3.82
C THR A 153 -17.49 14.21 -5.22
N PRO A 154 -16.25 14.50 -5.68
CA PRO A 154 -16.06 14.94 -7.07
C PRO A 154 -16.48 13.84 -8.06
N ALA A 155 -16.68 14.20 -9.32
CA ALA A 155 -16.96 13.22 -10.37
C ALA A 155 -15.73 12.33 -10.62
N PRO A 156 -15.90 11.03 -10.96
CA PRO A 156 -14.78 10.16 -11.33
C PRO A 156 -14.07 10.72 -12.58
N PRO A 157 -12.72 10.63 -12.66
CA PRO A 157 -12.00 10.95 -13.89
C PRO A 157 -12.44 10.07 -15.06
N GLN A 158 -12.47 10.66 -16.26
CA GLN A 158 -12.83 9.98 -17.51
C GLN A 158 -11.61 9.84 -18.43
N ASP A 159 -11.74 9.02 -19.47
CA ASP A 159 -10.73 8.80 -20.52
C ASP A 159 -9.35 8.42 -19.99
N ALA A 160 -9.33 7.62 -18.92
CA ALA A 160 -8.10 7.07 -18.37
C ALA A 160 -7.46 6.15 -19.42
N ALA A 161 -6.25 6.49 -19.86
CA ALA A 161 -5.53 5.77 -20.90
C ALA A 161 -4.06 5.61 -20.52
N VAL A 162 -3.50 4.43 -20.79
CA VAL A 162 -2.09 4.12 -20.57
C VAL A 162 -1.36 4.03 -21.90
N THR A 163 -0.26 4.74 -22.02
CA THR A 163 0.72 4.64 -23.11
C THR A 163 2.09 4.29 -22.53
N TYR A 164 3.03 3.88 -23.38
CA TYR A 164 4.39 3.63 -22.94
C TYR A 164 5.41 3.86 -24.08
N ASP A 165 6.64 4.15 -23.67
CA ASP A 165 7.84 4.13 -24.51
C ASP A 165 8.85 3.12 -23.93
N GLU A 166 10.09 3.13 -24.42
CA GLU A 166 11.17 2.24 -23.98
C GLU A 166 11.46 2.34 -22.47
N GLN A 167 11.19 3.49 -21.85
CA GLN A 167 11.60 3.78 -20.48
C GLN A 167 10.42 3.99 -19.52
N THR A 168 9.31 4.51 -20.02
CA THR A 168 8.24 5.05 -19.19
C THR A 168 6.87 4.55 -19.61
N LEU A 169 6.10 4.08 -18.63
CA LEU A 169 4.66 3.90 -18.74
C LEU A 169 3.97 5.17 -18.22
N THR A 170 3.11 5.76 -19.05
CA THR A 170 2.37 6.99 -18.75
C THR A 170 0.88 6.73 -18.72
N LEU A 171 0.23 7.09 -17.61
CA LEU A 171 -1.23 7.14 -17.46
C LEU A 171 -1.70 8.60 -17.56
N THR A 172 -2.70 8.86 -18.39
CA THR A 172 -3.36 10.17 -18.52
C THR A 172 -4.87 10.05 -18.36
N TRP A 173 -5.54 11.13 -17.97
CA TRP A 173 -6.99 11.20 -17.84
C TRP A 173 -7.51 12.62 -18.10
N THR A 174 -8.83 12.76 -18.27
CA THR A 174 -9.49 14.06 -18.40
C THR A 174 -9.61 14.76 -17.04
N ALA A 175 -9.31 16.06 -16.99
CA ALA A 175 -9.38 16.84 -15.76
C ALA A 175 -10.82 16.98 -15.26
N VAL A 176 -11.01 16.79 -13.95
CA VAL A 176 -12.28 17.01 -13.25
C VAL A 176 -12.26 18.40 -12.62
N ALA A 177 -13.12 19.31 -13.09
CA ALA A 177 -13.09 20.72 -12.71
C ALA A 177 -13.25 20.98 -11.20
N SER A 178 -14.00 20.13 -10.47
CA SER A 178 -14.20 20.25 -9.02
C SER A 178 -13.11 19.59 -8.18
N ALA A 179 -12.13 18.93 -8.81
CA ALA A 179 -11.12 18.13 -8.12
C ALA A 179 -9.80 18.92 -7.96
N PRO A 180 -9.39 19.27 -6.72
CA PRO A 180 -8.06 19.84 -6.45
C PRO A 180 -6.89 18.86 -6.64
N GLY A 181 -7.17 17.58 -6.93
CA GLY A 181 -6.14 16.62 -7.30
C GLY A 181 -6.65 15.21 -7.52
N TYR A 182 -5.71 14.27 -7.66
CA TYR A 182 -5.97 12.88 -8.01
C TYR A 182 -5.07 11.91 -7.24
N PHE A 183 -5.57 10.69 -7.07
CA PHE A 183 -4.82 9.53 -6.60
C PHE A 183 -4.92 8.40 -7.62
N VAL A 184 -3.80 7.74 -7.88
CA VAL A 184 -3.70 6.60 -8.79
C VAL A 184 -3.56 5.32 -7.97
N TYR A 185 -4.31 4.29 -8.37
CA TYR A 185 -4.32 2.99 -7.73
C TYR A 185 -4.00 1.90 -8.76
N ARG A 186 -3.31 0.84 -8.31
CA ARG A 186 -3.07 -0.36 -9.13
C ARG A 186 -4.19 -1.36 -8.91
N VAL A 187 -4.72 -1.91 -10.00
CA VAL A 187 -5.76 -2.94 -9.96
C VAL A 187 -5.10 -4.33 -9.87
N GLY A 188 -5.60 -5.19 -8.98
CA GLY A 188 -5.25 -6.63 -8.98
C GLY A 188 -4.10 -7.07 -8.08
N ALA A 189 -3.51 -6.21 -7.24
CA ALA A 189 -2.54 -6.64 -6.22
C ALA A 189 -3.26 -7.13 -4.94
N PRO A 190 -2.91 -8.31 -4.38
CA PRO A 190 -3.68 -8.95 -3.31
C PRO A 190 -3.67 -8.22 -1.95
N THR A 191 -2.85 -7.18 -1.76
CA THR A 191 -2.67 -6.50 -0.46
C THR A 191 -2.71 -4.97 -0.48
N THR A 192 -2.80 -4.32 -1.65
CA THR A 192 -2.67 -2.85 -1.78
C THR A 192 -3.89 -2.15 -2.39
N LYS A 193 -5.05 -2.81 -2.47
CA LYS A 193 -6.23 -2.28 -3.16
C LYS A 193 -6.72 -0.93 -2.62
N ASP A 194 -6.35 -0.59 -1.39
CA ASP A 194 -6.87 0.57 -0.66
C ASP A 194 -5.86 1.72 -0.49
N ALA A 195 -4.60 1.55 -0.93
CA ALA A 195 -3.59 2.59 -0.83
C ALA A 195 -3.20 3.15 -2.21
N PRO A 196 -3.09 4.48 -2.37
CA PRO A 196 -2.63 5.06 -3.62
C PRO A 196 -1.15 4.73 -3.87
N LEU A 197 -0.74 4.74 -5.13
CA LEU A 197 0.66 4.51 -5.54
C LEU A 197 1.62 5.62 -5.09
N HIS A 198 1.08 6.72 -4.54
CA HIS A 198 1.82 7.88 -4.09
C HIS A 198 1.09 8.55 -2.92
N ALA A 199 1.84 9.09 -1.95
CA ALA A 199 1.25 9.66 -0.73
C ALA A 199 0.65 11.06 -0.93
N ALA A 200 1.26 11.89 -1.77
CA ALA A 200 0.76 13.24 -2.07
C ALA A 200 -0.18 13.21 -3.28
N ARG A 201 -1.29 13.94 -3.23
CA ARG A 201 -2.21 14.05 -4.39
C ARG A 201 -1.51 14.67 -5.60
N LEU A 202 -1.79 14.15 -6.79
CA LEU A 202 -1.34 14.75 -8.04
C LEU A 202 -2.23 15.95 -8.38
N THR A 203 -1.65 17.04 -8.86
CA THR A 203 -2.39 18.23 -9.33
C THR A 203 -2.48 18.30 -10.85
N THR A 204 -1.75 17.43 -11.55
CA THR A 204 -1.80 17.26 -13.00
C THR A 204 -2.60 16.02 -13.35
N THR A 205 -2.98 15.89 -14.63
CA THR A 205 -3.73 14.74 -15.15
C THR A 205 -2.83 13.66 -15.76
N LYS A 206 -1.65 13.47 -15.16
CA LYS A 206 -0.63 12.53 -15.63
C LYS A 206 0.04 11.85 -14.45
N PHE A 207 0.23 10.54 -14.58
CA PHE A 207 1.10 9.73 -13.73
C PHE A 207 2.07 8.97 -14.62
N ALA A 208 3.32 8.84 -14.18
CA ALA A 208 4.35 8.12 -14.92
C ALA A 208 5.19 7.27 -13.98
N GLN A 209 5.61 6.11 -14.46
CA GLN A 209 6.51 5.20 -13.76
C GLN A 209 7.41 4.46 -14.77
N PRO A 210 8.52 3.85 -14.34
CA PRO A 210 9.29 2.97 -15.20
C PRO A 210 8.43 1.88 -15.83
N VAL A 211 8.64 1.61 -17.12
CA VAL A 211 7.92 0.52 -17.82
C VAL A 211 8.51 -0.83 -17.42
N VAL A 212 7.64 -1.84 -17.34
CA VAL A 212 8.04 -3.25 -17.21
C VAL A 212 7.37 -4.01 -18.35
N PHE A 213 8.16 -4.49 -19.30
CA PHE A 213 7.67 -5.22 -20.46
C PHE A 213 7.19 -6.62 -20.08
N GLY A 214 6.14 -7.09 -20.77
CA GLY A 214 5.51 -8.40 -20.55
C GLY A 214 4.59 -8.48 -19.33
N GLU A 215 4.61 -7.50 -18.42
CA GLU A 215 3.74 -7.48 -17.25
C GLU A 215 2.45 -6.69 -17.52
N ARG A 216 1.28 -7.29 -17.24
CA ARG A 216 0.00 -6.57 -17.33
C ARG A 216 -0.10 -5.54 -16.22
N ALA A 217 -0.21 -4.27 -16.59
CA ALA A 217 -0.43 -3.16 -15.68
C ALA A 217 -1.82 -2.59 -15.88
N CYS A 218 -2.60 -2.50 -14.79
CA CYS A 218 -3.95 -1.93 -14.77
C CYS A 218 -4.05 -0.87 -13.68
N PHE A 219 -4.64 0.27 -14.02
CA PHE A 219 -4.79 1.41 -13.13
C PHE A 219 -6.21 1.93 -13.10
N VAL A 220 -6.57 2.53 -11.97
CA VAL A 220 -7.72 3.41 -11.85
C VAL A 220 -7.27 4.72 -11.22
N VAL A 221 -7.95 5.80 -11.58
CA VAL A 221 -7.71 7.14 -11.03
C VAL A 221 -8.95 7.55 -10.24
N ARG A 222 -8.73 8.16 -9.07
CA ARG A 222 -9.77 8.81 -8.29
C ARG A 222 -9.45 10.29 -8.17
N SER A 223 -10.45 11.13 -8.40
CA SER A 223 -10.39 12.54 -8.06
C SER A 223 -10.60 12.70 -6.55
N VAL A 224 -9.92 13.66 -5.95
CA VAL A 224 -10.01 13.94 -4.52
C VAL A 224 -10.43 15.38 -4.29
N GLN A 225 -11.30 15.61 -3.30
CA GLN A 225 -11.70 16.93 -2.81
C GLN A 225 -11.36 17.06 -1.31
N GLY A 226 -11.15 18.29 -0.86
CA GLY A 226 -10.78 18.60 0.53
C GLY A 226 -9.29 18.37 0.81
N THR A 227 -8.95 18.39 2.09
CA THR A 227 -7.59 18.19 2.61
C THR A 227 -7.59 17.12 3.67
N ALA A 228 -6.52 16.32 3.76
CA ALA A 228 -6.36 15.35 4.83
C ALA A 228 -6.52 16.03 6.20
N PRO A 229 -7.15 15.36 7.20
CA PRO A 229 -7.70 13.99 7.16
C PRO A 229 -9.12 13.89 6.57
N LEU A 230 -9.71 15.00 6.11
CA LEU A 230 -11.10 15.10 5.67
C LEU A 230 -11.27 14.96 4.15
N ALA A 231 -10.23 14.51 3.46
CA ALA A 231 -10.28 14.36 2.02
C ALA A 231 -11.27 13.26 1.62
N VAL A 232 -12.07 13.52 0.59
CA VAL A 232 -13.00 12.54 0.01
C VAL A 232 -12.60 12.23 -1.42
N GLU A 233 -12.56 10.94 -1.75
CA GLU A 233 -12.30 10.46 -3.11
C GLU A 233 -13.58 10.08 -3.83
N SER A 234 -13.57 10.26 -5.15
CA SER A 234 -14.65 9.82 -6.03
C SER A 234 -14.67 8.30 -6.24
N ALA A 235 -15.69 7.83 -6.97
CA ALA A 235 -15.63 6.51 -7.59
C ALA A 235 -14.37 6.39 -8.50
N PRO A 236 -13.81 5.19 -8.70
CA PRO A 236 -12.71 5.02 -9.64
C PRO A 236 -13.14 5.36 -11.07
N SER A 237 -12.19 5.81 -11.89
CA SER A 237 -12.31 5.81 -13.35
C SER A 237 -12.56 4.39 -13.89
N ALA A 238 -12.89 4.28 -15.18
CA ALA A 238 -12.73 3.01 -15.88
C ALA A 238 -11.28 2.50 -15.76
N GLU A 239 -11.12 1.16 -15.72
CA GLU A 239 -9.80 0.55 -15.64
C GLU A 239 -9.03 0.77 -16.94
N ALA A 240 -7.84 1.34 -16.82
CA ALA A 240 -6.91 1.51 -17.92
C ALA A 240 -5.82 0.44 -17.81
N CYS A 241 -5.82 -0.52 -18.74
CA CYS A 241 -4.93 -1.67 -18.73
C CYS A 241 -4.05 -1.71 -19.98
N VAL A 242 -2.79 -2.12 -19.81
CA VAL A 242 -1.86 -2.40 -20.90
C VAL A 242 -0.97 -3.60 -20.53
N THR A 243 -0.47 -4.31 -21.54
CA THR A 243 0.63 -5.27 -21.39
C THR A 243 1.73 -4.79 -22.32
N PRO A 244 2.70 -3.99 -21.81
CA PRO A 244 3.71 -3.39 -22.66
C PRO A 244 4.53 -4.48 -23.36
N ALA A 245 4.57 -4.42 -24.69
CA ALA A 245 5.46 -5.24 -25.49
C ALA A 245 6.71 -4.43 -25.83
N ASP A 246 7.87 -5.07 -25.72
CA ASP A 246 9.13 -4.46 -26.10
C ASP A 246 9.30 -4.51 -27.63
N THR A 247 9.16 -3.36 -28.25
CA THR A 247 9.30 -3.18 -29.71
C THR A 247 10.41 -2.20 -30.05
N PHE A 248 11.32 -1.92 -29.12
CA PHE A 248 12.32 -0.87 -29.23
C PHE A 248 13.68 -1.50 -29.53
N PRO A 249 14.14 -1.51 -30.80
CA PRO A 249 15.41 -2.14 -31.14
C PRO A 249 16.60 -1.39 -30.56
N PRO A 250 17.71 -2.09 -30.27
CA PRO A 250 18.97 -1.44 -29.90
C PRO A 250 19.47 -0.48 -30.98
N PRO A 251 20.38 0.46 -30.60
CA PRO A 251 21.11 1.26 -31.58
C PRO A 251 21.87 0.39 -32.58
N ALA A 252 22.02 0.88 -33.81
CA ALA A 252 22.82 0.19 -34.83
C ALA A 252 24.31 0.23 -34.47
N PRO A 253 25.05 -0.89 -34.63
CA PRO A 253 26.50 -0.89 -34.49
C PRO A 253 27.18 0.08 -35.48
N SER A 254 28.30 0.66 -35.08
CA SER A 254 29.14 1.53 -35.92
C SER A 254 30.57 1.01 -36.02
N GLY A 255 31.39 1.66 -36.85
CA GLY A 255 32.82 1.38 -36.91
C GLY A 255 33.15 -0.02 -37.41
N LEU A 256 32.25 -0.65 -38.18
CA LEU A 256 32.53 -1.97 -38.75
C LEU A 256 33.72 -1.85 -39.68
N VAL A 257 34.72 -2.69 -39.45
CA VAL A 257 35.92 -2.87 -40.28
C VAL A 257 36.12 -4.36 -40.58
N ALA A 258 36.66 -4.65 -41.77
CA ALA A 258 36.99 -6.00 -42.21
C ALA A 258 38.47 -6.10 -42.57
N LEU A 259 39.12 -7.15 -42.09
CA LEU A 259 40.49 -7.52 -42.43
C LEU A 259 40.51 -8.93 -43.03
N ALA A 260 40.76 -9.00 -44.34
CA ALA A 260 40.89 -10.28 -45.03
C ALA A 260 42.21 -10.98 -44.67
N SER A 261 42.14 -12.28 -44.44
CA SER A 261 43.28 -13.17 -44.18
C SER A 261 43.18 -14.41 -45.09
N PRO A 262 44.26 -15.21 -45.26
CA PRO A 262 44.18 -16.44 -46.05
C PRO A 262 43.15 -17.42 -45.46
N GLY A 263 41.99 -17.54 -46.12
CA GLY A 263 40.91 -18.46 -45.72
C GLY A 263 39.90 -17.91 -44.72
N SER A 264 40.01 -16.65 -44.28
CA SER A 264 39.04 -16.06 -43.36
C SER A 264 38.92 -14.54 -43.50
N ILE A 265 37.86 -13.96 -42.94
CA ILE A 265 37.69 -12.50 -42.82
C ILE A 265 37.41 -12.16 -41.36
N ASN A 266 38.31 -11.37 -40.76
CA ASN A 266 38.14 -10.86 -39.40
C ASN A 266 37.37 -9.54 -39.42
N LEU A 267 36.26 -9.49 -38.69
CA LEU A 267 35.39 -8.33 -38.54
C LEU A 267 35.51 -7.78 -37.13
N SER A 268 35.49 -6.45 -37.00
CA SER A 268 35.42 -5.75 -35.71
C SER A 268 34.52 -4.53 -35.83
N TRP A 269 33.78 -4.21 -34.77
CA TRP A 269 32.89 -3.05 -34.70
C TRP A 269 32.89 -2.41 -33.31
N ASP A 270 32.30 -1.24 -33.18
CA ASP A 270 32.14 -0.56 -31.89
C ASP A 270 31.03 -1.18 -31.05
N ALA A 271 31.22 -1.21 -29.72
CA ALA A 271 30.21 -1.73 -28.80
C ALA A 271 28.95 -0.86 -28.78
N VAL A 272 27.78 -1.49 -28.91
CA VAL A 272 26.47 -0.89 -28.64
C VAL A 272 26.17 -0.96 -27.14
N THR A 273 25.64 0.12 -26.58
CA THR A 273 25.16 0.18 -25.19
C THR A 273 23.63 0.17 -25.19
N ALA A 274 23.04 -0.92 -24.70
CA ALA A 274 21.61 -1.04 -24.40
C ALA A 274 21.42 -2.01 -23.21
N ALA A 275 20.45 -1.75 -22.34
CA ALA A 275 20.28 -2.49 -21.08
C ALA A 275 19.91 -3.97 -21.30
N ASP A 276 19.23 -4.23 -22.40
CA ASP A 276 18.67 -5.50 -22.82
C ASP A 276 19.37 -6.09 -24.06
N LEU A 277 20.55 -5.56 -24.44
CA LEU A 277 21.35 -6.11 -25.53
C LEU A 277 21.61 -7.60 -25.32
N ALA A 278 21.22 -8.43 -26.29
CA ALA A 278 21.54 -9.86 -26.35
C ALA A 278 22.86 -10.12 -27.09
N GLY A 279 23.18 -9.31 -28.10
CA GLY A 279 24.43 -9.42 -28.85
C GLY A 279 24.31 -8.90 -30.28
N TYR A 280 25.09 -9.47 -31.19
CA TYR A 280 25.20 -9.05 -32.58
C TYR A 280 25.02 -10.22 -33.55
N LEU A 281 24.38 -9.95 -34.68
CA LEU A 281 24.35 -10.86 -35.83
C LEU A 281 25.17 -10.26 -36.96
N VAL A 282 26.12 -11.04 -37.47
CA VAL A 282 26.89 -10.69 -38.66
C VAL A 282 26.11 -11.13 -39.89
N LEU A 283 25.92 -10.20 -40.81
CA LEU A 283 25.24 -10.40 -42.07
C LEU A 283 26.28 -10.41 -43.21
N ARG A 284 26.12 -11.31 -44.17
CA ARG A 284 26.98 -11.44 -45.35
C ARG A 284 26.18 -11.55 -46.64
N GLY A 285 26.73 -11.01 -47.73
CA GLY A 285 26.26 -11.18 -49.11
C GLY A 285 27.42 -11.07 -50.08
N GLU A 286 27.20 -11.34 -51.37
CA GLU A 286 28.24 -11.32 -52.41
C GLU A 286 28.13 -10.10 -53.34
N GLY A 287 26.94 -9.52 -53.49
CA GLY A 287 26.70 -8.26 -54.18
C GLY A 287 26.55 -7.06 -53.24
N SER A 288 27.00 -5.88 -53.68
CA SER A 288 26.95 -4.64 -52.88
C SER A 288 25.52 -4.18 -52.57
N GLY A 289 24.59 -4.47 -53.47
CA GLY A 289 23.15 -4.19 -53.33
C GLY A 289 22.32 -5.36 -52.79
N ASP A 290 22.96 -6.49 -52.49
CA ASP A 290 22.25 -7.67 -52.05
C ASP A 290 21.68 -7.45 -50.64
N ARG A 291 20.58 -8.16 -50.38
CA ARG A 291 20.07 -8.34 -49.02
C ARG A 291 21.00 -9.29 -48.29
N LEU A 292 21.78 -8.76 -47.36
CA LEU A 292 22.70 -9.55 -46.54
C LEU A 292 21.91 -10.53 -45.67
N GLN A 293 22.45 -11.75 -45.53
CA GLN A 293 21.86 -12.83 -44.74
C GLN A 293 22.69 -13.08 -43.49
N PRO A 294 22.06 -13.42 -42.35
CA PRO A 294 22.80 -13.73 -41.13
C PRO A 294 23.66 -14.98 -41.32
N LEU A 295 24.93 -14.88 -40.93
CA LEU A 295 25.87 -16.01 -40.91
C LEU A 295 25.63 -16.96 -39.73
N MET A 296 24.99 -16.47 -38.67
CA MET A 296 24.68 -17.21 -37.47
C MET A 296 23.22 -17.01 -37.06
N THR A 297 22.66 -18.01 -36.38
CA THR A 297 21.33 -17.93 -35.78
C THR A 297 21.36 -17.36 -34.36
N SER A 298 22.46 -17.60 -33.63
CA SER A 298 22.67 -17.12 -32.27
C SER A 298 23.57 -15.89 -32.27
N PRO A 299 23.21 -14.82 -31.54
CA PRO A 299 24.01 -13.60 -31.50
C PRO A 299 25.34 -13.81 -30.78
N VAL A 300 26.39 -13.15 -31.26
CA VAL A 300 27.69 -13.09 -30.55
C VAL A 300 27.67 -11.92 -29.56
N THR A 301 28.29 -12.09 -28.39
CA THR A 301 28.34 -11.05 -27.36
C THR A 301 29.58 -10.15 -27.46
N GLY A 302 30.64 -10.63 -28.12
CA GLY A 302 31.83 -9.86 -28.43
C GLY A 302 31.61 -8.86 -29.57
N THR A 303 32.58 -7.96 -29.76
CA THR A 303 32.58 -6.93 -30.81
C THR A 303 33.45 -7.29 -32.00
N SER A 304 33.73 -8.58 -32.17
CA SER A 304 34.50 -9.12 -33.30
C SER A 304 33.95 -10.48 -33.71
N PHE A 305 34.17 -10.82 -34.97
CA PHE A 305 33.79 -12.11 -35.54
C PHE A 305 34.78 -12.53 -36.62
N ASN A 306 35.20 -13.78 -36.59
CA ASN A 306 36.04 -14.36 -37.63
C ASN A 306 35.17 -15.25 -38.53
N ASP A 307 35.02 -14.87 -39.79
CA ASP A 307 34.32 -15.68 -40.79
C ASP A 307 35.30 -16.65 -41.46
N ASP A 308 35.41 -17.85 -40.89
CA ASP A 308 36.22 -18.97 -41.42
C ASP A 308 35.55 -19.69 -42.60
N THR A 309 34.37 -19.24 -43.04
CA THR A 309 33.64 -19.83 -44.18
C THR A 309 33.85 -19.07 -45.48
N ALA A 310 34.58 -17.93 -45.43
CA ALA A 310 34.89 -17.11 -46.58
C ALA A 310 35.83 -17.83 -47.57
N LYS A 311 35.49 -17.83 -48.86
CA LYS A 311 36.30 -18.47 -49.90
C LYS A 311 37.28 -17.50 -50.56
N ALA A 312 38.49 -17.97 -50.81
CA ALA A 312 39.51 -17.18 -51.50
C ALA A 312 39.03 -16.77 -52.91
N GLY A 313 39.26 -15.49 -53.26
CA GLY A 313 38.87 -14.92 -54.56
C GLY A 313 37.41 -14.47 -54.67
N VAL A 314 36.57 -14.74 -53.67
CA VAL A 314 35.17 -14.26 -53.62
C VAL A 314 35.11 -12.92 -52.89
N ARG A 315 34.37 -11.95 -53.44
CA ARG A 315 34.09 -10.69 -52.77
C ARG A 315 32.84 -10.86 -51.90
N TYR A 316 32.96 -10.49 -50.63
CA TYR A 316 31.85 -10.46 -49.69
C TYR A 316 31.61 -9.03 -49.21
N PHE A 317 30.37 -8.75 -48.85
CA PHE A 317 29.95 -7.53 -48.17
C PHE A 317 29.41 -7.91 -46.80
N TYR A 318 29.80 -7.16 -45.78
CA TYR A 318 29.39 -7.41 -44.40
C TYR A 318 28.65 -6.23 -43.81
N ALA A 319 27.69 -6.53 -42.94
CA ALA A 319 27.11 -5.60 -42.00
C ALA A 319 26.86 -6.31 -40.67
N VAL A 320 26.68 -5.55 -39.61
CA VAL A 320 26.33 -6.08 -38.30
C VAL A 320 25.05 -5.42 -37.82
N VAL A 321 24.16 -6.21 -37.23
CA VAL A 321 22.97 -5.71 -36.51
C VAL A 321 23.08 -6.10 -35.04
N ALA A 322 22.68 -5.20 -34.15
CA ALA A 322 22.47 -5.49 -32.74
C ALA A 322 21.09 -6.11 -32.54
N VAL A 323 20.98 -6.98 -31.54
CA VAL A 323 19.73 -7.64 -31.15
C VAL A 323 19.53 -7.56 -29.65
N ASP A 324 18.28 -7.40 -29.22
CA ASP A 324 17.89 -7.38 -27.82
C ASP A 324 17.42 -8.76 -27.31
N LYS A 325 16.97 -8.77 -26.06
CA LYS A 325 16.40 -9.94 -25.36
C LYS A 325 14.88 -10.04 -25.48
N ALA A 326 14.22 -9.21 -26.28
CA ALA A 326 12.77 -9.26 -26.45
C ALA A 326 12.34 -10.58 -27.12
N VAL A 327 11.04 -10.89 -27.05
CA VAL A 327 10.47 -12.10 -27.66
C VAL A 327 9.25 -11.74 -28.51
N PRO A 328 9.37 -11.73 -29.86
CA PRO A 328 10.59 -11.97 -30.65
C PRO A 328 11.62 -10.84 -30.48
N ALA A 329 12.92 -11.16 -30.66
CA ALA A 329 13.99 -10.17 -30.50
C ALA A 329 13.90 -9.06 -31.55
N ASN A 330 14.03 -7.80 -31.14
CA ASN A 330 14.13 -6.69 -32.08
C ASN A 330 15.56 -6.60 -32.63
N ARG A 331 15.66 -6.16 -33.88
CA ARG A 331 16.93 -5.97 -34.60
C ARG A 331 17.13 -4.49 -34.87
N SER A 332 18.33 -3.99 -34.60
CA SER A 332 18.75 -2.66 -35.05
C SER A 332 18.75 -2.56 -36.57
N LYS A 333 18.95 -1.32 -37.07
CA LYS A 333 19.41 -1.12 -38.46
C LYS A 333 20.80 -1.74 -38.65
N GLU A 334 21.17 -1.99 -39.90
CA GLU A 334 22.54 -2.40 -40.28
C GLU A 334 23.56 -1.31 -39.91
N SER A 335 24.76 -1.74 -39.53
CA SER A 335 25.95 -0.90 -39.48
C SER A 335 26.33 -0.34 -40.86
N ASN A 336 27.43 0.42 -40.93
CA ASN A 336 28.11 0.64 -42.20
C ASN A 336 28.47 -0.70 -42.86
N ARG A 337 28.41 -0.77 -44.19
CA ARG A 337 28.83 -1.94 -44.97
C ARG A 337 30.33 -1.87 -45.28
N VAL A 338 31.01 -3.01 -45.25
CA VAL A 338 32.44 -3.18 -45.61
C VAL A 338 32.65 -4.31 -46.59
#